data_AF-S0F574-F1
#
_entry.id   AF-S0F574-F1
#
_cell.length_a   1.000
_cell.length_b   1.000
_cell.length_c   1.000
_cell.angle_alpha   90.00
_cell.angle_beta   90.00
_cell.angle_gamma   90.00
#
_symmetry.space_group_name_H-M   'P 1'
#
loop_
_entity.id
_entity.type
_entity.pdbx_description
1 polymer ?
#
loop_
_entity_poly.entity_id
_entity_poly.type
_entity_poly.pdbx_seq_one_letter_code
_entity_poly.pdbx_strand_id
1 'polypeptide(L)'
;MKTQKLEILILFLCIFGFIGCDNKDEEGEKVTDYKEYSLTIASKKIPGVCWSDGFNYLSDVYAVKKENAQEWESLGVIDEFEFEKGYEYKVKISETNYLDYSMGNPAWTEYELLEIISKDRKDSENLPLHFIPKSYYENVQLPKYRYVVDADNNQKLIEEELKKKSFIPLDFHYMLWRSEDKFLRCIAIKDDNNTLGPCIIKNENKAPEEMPESYKLLPPEGNVFGYGKWTFLDEHGNETNYLSFDVFMGRSAKSRNVDLTPDVAYLYKDLSEYYKNKYPQAGVKTVVVSYAISIK
;
A
#
# COMPACT_ATOMS: atom_id res chain seq x y z
N MET A 1 -50.18 -33.68 -79.12
CA MET A 1 -49.26 -32.78 -79.82
C MET A 1 -48.48 -32.00 -78.75
N LYS A 2 -47.15 -32.14 -78.77
CA LYS A 2 -46.10 -31.56 -77.91
C LYS A 2 -45.95 -32.04 -76.45
N THR A 3 -44.75 -32.57 -76.26
CA THR A 3 -44.05 -33.16 -75.14
C THR A 3 -43.13 -32.12 -74.45
N GLN A 4 -42.77 -32.38 -73.18
CA GLN A 4 -41.51 -32.01 -72.47
C GLN A 4 -41.27 -30.51 -72.19
N LYS A 5 -40.87 -30.07 -70.99
CA LYS A 5 -39.82 -30.55 -70.04
C LYS A 5 -40.26 -30.34 -68.57
N LEU A 6 -40.21 -31.29 -67.63
CA LEU A 6 -39.09 -31.82 -66.81
C LEU A 6 -38.19 -30.74 -66.17
N GLU A 7 -38.27 -30.55 -64.84
CA GLU A 7 -37.22 -30.85 -63.83
C GLU A 7 -37.66 -30.33 -62.42
N ILE A 8 -37.88 -31.24 -61.44
CA ILE A 8 -37.08 -31.49 -60.20
C ILE A 8 -37.35 -30.43 -59.10
N LEU A 9 -38.12 -30.66 -58.01
CA LEU A 9 -38.03 -31.60 -56.86
C LEU A 9 -37.31 -30.98 -55.62
N ILE A 10 -38.01 -30.99 -54.46
CA ILE A 10 -37.52 -31.03 -53.03
C ILE A 10 -36.96 -29.70 -52.48
N LEU A 11 -37.13 -29.20 -51.24
CA LEU A 11 -37.75 -29.50 -49.91
C LEU A 11 -37.51 -28.16 -49.11
N PHE A 12 -38.30 -27.63 -48.18
CA PHE A 12 -38.48 -27.96 -46.74
C PHE A 12 -39.01 -26.61 -46.15
N LEU A 13 -40.28 -26.48 -45.76
CA LEU A 13 -40.79 -26.58 -44.39
C LEU A 13 -39.98 -25.84 -43.30
N CYS A 14 -40.67 -24.88 -42.67
CA CYS A 14 -40.42 -24.27 -41.35
C CYS A 14 -39.30 -23.23 -41.23
N ILE A 15 -39.66 -21.96 -41.43
CA ILE A 15 -39.04 -20.87 -40.65
C ILE A 15 -40.16 -20.18 -39.87
N PHE A 16 -40.33 -20.63 -38.63
CA PHE A 16 -40.93 -19.80 -37.60
C PHE A 16 -40.03 -18.58 -37.43
N GLY A 17 -40.47 -17.43 -37.91
CA GLY A 17 -39.92 -16.16 -37.48
C GLY A 17 -40.30 -15.94 -36.02
N PHE A 18 -39.51 -16.52 -35.11
CA PHE A 18 -39.46 -16.03 -33.74
C PHE A 18 -38.94 -14.60 -33.84
N ILE A 19 -39.85 -13.64 -33.69
CA ILE A 19 -39.52 -12.30 -33.22
C ILE A 19 -39.04 -12.51 -31.78
N GLY A 20 -37.74 -12.77 -31.63
CA GLY A 20 -37.07 -12.62 -30.36
C GLY A 20 -37.01 -11.12 -30.08
N CYS A 21 -37.94 -10.62 -29.28
CA CYS A 21 -37.65 -9.46 -28.45
C CYS A 21 -36.56 -9.89 -27.45
N ASP A 22 -35.30 -9.83 -27.86
CA ASP A 22 -34.21 -9.70 -26.91
C ASP A 22 -34.02 -8.19 -26.70
N ASN A 23 -34.94 -7.57 -25.95
CA ASN A 23 -34.61 -6.34 -25.24
C ASN A 23 -33.69 -6.75 -24.09
N LYS A 24 -32.45 -7.09 -24.42
CA LYS A 24 -31.36 -6.83 -23.48
C LYS A 24 -31.06 -5.37 -23.66
N ASP A 25 -31.82 -4.55 -22.95
CA ASP A 25 -31.34 -3.22 -22.60
C ASP A 25 -30.09 -3.46 -21.75
N GLU A 26 -28.93 -3.58 -22.42
CA GLU A 26 -27.64 -3.39 -21.76
C GLU A 26 -27.67 -1.93 -21.29
N GLU A 27 -28.14 -1.71 -20.05
CA GLU A 27 -28.04 -0.41 -19.38
C GLU A 27 -26.56 -0.06 -19.28
N GLY A 28 -26.04 0.62 -20.31
CA GLY A 28 -24.68 1.15 -20.34
C GLY A 28 -24.51 2.29 -19.34
N GLU A 29 -23.36 2.95 -19.41
CA GLU A 29 -22.99 4.05 -18.52
C GLU A 29 -24.10 5.09 -18.33
N LYS A 30 -24.44 5.32 -17.06
CA LYS A 30 -25.46 6.27 -16.65
C LYS A 30 -24.94 7.17 -15.53
N VAL A 31 -24.98 8.48 -15.76
CA VAL A 31 -24.82 9.47 -14.68
C VAL A 31 -26.04 9.40 -13.76
N THR A 32 -25.79 9.14 -12.48
CA THR A 32 -26.82 9.01 -11.44
C THR A 32 -26.97 10.26 -10.58
N ASP A 33 -25.90 11.04 -10.43
CA ASP A 33 -25.88 12.31 -9.71
C ASP A 33 -24.74 13.18 -10.24
N TYR A 34 -24.93 14.51 -10.17
CA TYR A 34 -23.94 15.50 -10.56
C TYR A 34 -24.04 16.71 -9.63
N LYS A 35 -22.91 17.14 -9.09
CA LYS A 35 -22.85 18.37 -8.30
C LYS A 35 -21.53 19.09 -8.48
N GLU A 36 -21.58 20.40 -8.33
CA GLU A 36 -20.39 21.25 -8.31
C GLU A 36 -20.30 21.96 -6.98
N TYR A 37 -19.09 22.03 -6.42
CA TYR A 37 -18.87 22.72 -5.16
C TYR A 37 -17.41 23.13 -5.00
N SER A 38 -17.17 24.02 -4.05
CA SER A 38 -15.82 24.45 -3.71
C SER A 38 -15.23 23.60 -2.60
N LEU A 39 -13.93 23.34 -2.74
CA LEU A 39 -13.11 22.65 -1.75
C LEU A 39 -11.87 23.48 -1.42
N THR A 40 -11.41 23.37 -0.18
CA THR A 40 -10.04 23.69 0.18
C THR A 40 -9.22 22.40 0.14
N ILE A 41 -8.10 22.39 -0.60
CA ILE A 41 -7.14 21.28 -0.65
C ILE A 41 -5.90 21.68 0.13
N ALA A 42 -5.49 20.85 1.07
CA ALA A 42 -4.35 21.11 1.93
C ALA A 42 -3.01 21.13 1.17
N SER A 43 -2.01 21.77 1.78
CA SER A 43 -0.67 21.92 1.18
C SER A 43 0.22 20.68 1.17
N LYS A 44 -0.26 19.57 1.72
CA LYS A 44 0.38 18.26 1.59
C LYS A 44 -0.67 17.18 1.41
N LYS A 45 -0.36 16.19 0.58
CA LYS A 45 -1.06 14.90 0.61
C LYS A 45 -0.67 14.16 1.88
N ILE A 46 -1.57 13.34 2.40
CA ILE A 46 -1.33 12.52 3.59
C ILE A 46 -1.65 11.04 3.31
N PRO A 47 -1.08 10.09 4.07
CA PRO A 47 -1.38 8.68 3.87
C PRO A 47 -2.87 8.39 4.09
N GLY A 48 -3.51 7.70 3.15
CA GLY A 48 -4.93 7.37 3.20
C GLY A 48 -5.27 6.18 2.33
N VAL A 49 -6.48 5.66 2.49
CA VAL A 49 -6.94 4.50 1.72
C VAL A 49 -7.80 4.98 0.56
N CYS A 50 -7.42 4.57 -0.64
CA CYS A 50 -8.22 4.72 -1.85
C CYS A 50 -8.93 3.40 -2.18
N TRP A 51 -9.95 3.49 -3.02
CA TRP A 51 -10.67 2.33 -3.53
C TRP A 51 -10.63 2.36 -5.06
N SER A 52 -10.21 1.26 -5.67
CA SER A 52 -10.26 1.04 -7.12
C SER A 52 -10.50 -0.43 -7.38
N ASP A 53 -11.28 -0.75 -8.41
CA ASP A 53 -11.51 -2.11 -8.88
C ASP A 53 -12.00 -3.10 -7.81
N GLY A 54 -12.73 -2.63 -6.80
CA GLY A 54 -13.23 -3.47 -5.71
C GLY A 54 -12.20 -3.72 -4.60
N PHE A 55 -11.01 -3.10 -4.67
CA PHE A 55 -9.94 -3.26 -3.70
C PHE A 55 -9.56 -1.93 -3.04
N ASN A 56 -9.35 -1.99 -1.73
CA ASN A 56 -8.75 -0.88 -1.00
C ASN A 56 -7.24 -0.95 -1.14
N TYR A 57 -6.59 0.19 -1.37
CA TYR A 57 -5.15 0.30 -1.41
C TYR A 57 -4.68 1.58 -0.72
N LEU A 58 -3.48 1.52 -0.17
CA LEU A 58 -2.85 2.66 0.50
C LEU A 58 -2.21 3.58 -0.53
N SER A 59 -2.44 4.89 -0.40
CA SER A 59 -1.88 5.93 -1.26
C SER A 59 -1.65 7.21 -0.46
N ASP A 60 -0.98 8.17 -1.08
CA ASP A 60 -1.07 9.57 -0.64
C ASP A 60 -2.37 10.15 -1.22
N VAL A 61 -3.20 10.75 -0.35
CA VAL A 61 -4.51 11.32 -0.71
C VAL A 61 -4.55 12.80 -0.41
N TYR A 62 -5.42 13.53 -1.11
CA TYR A 62 -5.73 14.91 -0.78
C TYR A 62 -6.45 14.98 0.57
N ALA A 63 -6.00 15.89 1.43
CA ALA A 63 -6.81 16.34 2.56
C ALA A 63 -7.65 17.52 2.10
N VAL A 64 -8.97 17.37 2.11
CA VAL A 64 -9.91 18.37 1.59
C VAL A 64 -10.89 18.84 2.66
N LYS A 65 -11.36 20.07 2.53
CA LYS A 65 -12.41 20.66 3.35
C LYS A 65 -13.50 21.22 2.45
N LYS A 66 -14.73 20.77 2.68
CA LYS A 66 -15.92 21.41 2.11
C LYS A 66 -16.12 22.79 2.73
N GLU A 67 -16.83 23.66 2.03
CA GLU A 67 -17.12 25.01 2.52
C GLU A 67 -17.78 24.96 3.90
N ASN A 68 -17.23 25.71 4.88
CA ASN A 68 -17.61 25.74 6.29
C ASN A 68 -17.32 24.47 7.13
N ALA A 69 -16.71 23.43 6.56
CA ALA A 69 -16.29 22.25 7.32
C ALA A 69 -15.07 22.56 8.21
N GLN A 70 -15.09 22.03 9.44
CA GLN A 70 -13.97 22.16 10.38
C GLN A 70 -12.95 21.03 10.24
N GLU A 71 -13.42 19.84 9.86
CA GLU A 71 -12.62 18.62 9.76
C GLU A 71 -12.14 18.40 8.32
N TRP A 72 -10.94 17.82 8.20
CA TRP A 72 -10.40 17.40 6.91
C TRP A 72 -10.95 16.02 6.52
N GLU A 73 -11.27 15.84 5.25
CA GLU A 73 -11.71 14.58 4.65
C GLU A 73 -10.65 14.09 3.65
N SER A 74 -10.57 12.77 3.43
CA SER A 74 -9.73 12.20 2.38
C SER A 74 -10.40 12.27 1.01
N LEU A 75 -9.65 12.66 -0.01
CA LEU A 75 -10.06 12.54 -1.41
C LEU A 75 -8.92 11.96 -2.25
N GLY A 76 -9.20 10.92 -3.04
CA GLY A 76 -8.18 10.16 -3.74
C GLY A 76 -7.57 10.90 -4.93
N VAL A 77 -8.39 11.14 -5.96
CA VAL A 77 -7.97 11.74 -7.24
C VAL A 77 -8.94 12.86 -7.61
N ILE A 78 -8.41 13.92 -8.20
CA ILE A 78 -9.18 14.98 -8.87
C ILE A 78 -8.56 15.06 -10.27
N ASP A 79 -9.36 14.81 -11.30
CA ASP A 79 -8.91 14.87 -12.68
C ASP A 79 -8.54 16.31 -13.07
N GLU A 80 -7.58 16.42 -13.97
CA GLU A 80 -6.97 17.69 -14.43
C GLU A 80 -6.30 18.56 -13.33
N PHE A 81 -6.24 18.09 -12.08
CA PHE A 81 -5.60 18.84 -10.99
C PHE A 81 -4.13 18.47 -10.79
N GLU A 82 -3.25 19.41 -11.13
CA GLU A 82 -1.82 19.32 -10.85
C GLU A 82 -1.47 19.86 -9.46
N PHE A 83 -1.21 18.96 -8.52
CA PHE A 83 -0.88 19.30 -7.15
C PHE A 83 0.59 19.71 -6.97
N GLU A 84 0.83 20.82 -6.27
CA GLU A 84 2.16 21.27 -5.85
C GLU A 84 2.25 21.30 -4.31
N LYS A 85 3.18 20.51 -3.74
CA LYS A 85 3.45 20.48 -2.29
C LYS A 85 3.83 21.87 -1.79
N GLY A 86 3.26 22.29 -0.67
CA GLY A 86 3.50 23.59 -0.02
C GLY A 86 2.48 24.68 -0.38
N TYR A 87 1.47 24.37 -1.19
CA TYR A 87 0.38 25.29 -1.52
C TYR A 87 -0.97 24.75 -1.06
N GLU A 88 -1.72 25.55 -0.32
CA GLU A 88 -3.14 25.30 -0.08
C GLU A 88 -3.94 25.89 -1.23
N TYR A 89 -4.93 25.14 -1.72
CA TYR A 89 -5.75 25.56 -2.84
C TYR A 89 -7.17 25.77 -2.40
N LYS A 90 -7.83 26.79 -2.94
CA LYS A 90 -9.29 26.82 -3.03
C LYS A 90 -9.66 26.51 -4.47
N VAL A 91 -10.44 25.47 -4.69
CA VAL A 91 -10.83 25.02 -6.03
C VAL A 91 -12.34 24.90 -6.13
N LYS A 92 -12.86 24.95 -7.35
CA LYS A 92 -14.19 24.47 -7.69
C LYS A 92 -14.03 23.16 -8.45
N ILE A 93 -14.78 22.14 -8.07
CA ILE A 93 -14.76 20.81 -8.71
C ILE A 93 -16.17 20.38 -9.10
N SER A 94 -16.27 19.45 -10.05
CA SER A 94 -17.45 18.62 -10.24
C SER A 94 -17.28 17.30 -9.49
N GLU A 95 -18.39 16.71 -9.07
CA GLU A 95 -18.47 15.32 -8.61
C GLU A 95 -19.58 14.64 -9.40
N THR A 96 -19.21 13.62 -10.17
CA THR A 96 -20.14 12.86 -11.02
C THR A 96 -20.19 11.42 -10.53
N ASN A 97 -21.39 10.94 -10.22
CA ASN A 97 -21.61 9.55 -9.81
C ASN A 97 -22.17 8.76 -10.98
N TYR A 98 -21.51 7.66 -11.33
CA TYR A 98 -21.89 6.82 -12.46
C TYR A 98 -22.42 5.46 -12.01
N LEU A 99 -23.23 4.85 -12.88
CA LEU A 99 -23.70 3.48 -12.78
C LEU A 99 -23.63 2.81 -14.16
N ASP A 100 -22.86 1.72 -14.28
CA ASP A 100 -22.76 0.90 -15.47
C ASP A 100 -22.71 -0.59 -15.11
N TYR A 101 -23.80 -1.32 -15.31
CA TYR A 101 -23.88 -2.75 -14.98
C TYR A 101 -23.04 -3.65 -15.89
N SER A 102 -22.51 -3.13 -17.00
CA SER A 102 -21.60 -3.86 -17.87
C SER A 102 -20.16 -3.89 -17.32
N MET A 103 -19.84 -3.00 -16.39
CA MET A 103 -18.52 -2.90 -15.76
C MET A 103 -18.39 -3.83 -14.56
N GLY A 104 -17.16 -4.26 -14.27
CA GLY A 104 -16.88 -5.10 -13.10
C GLY A 104 -17.28 -4.43 -11.79
N ASN A 105 -17.09 -3.12 -11.68
CA ASN A 105 -17.64 -2.30 -10.60
C ASN A 105 -18.63 -1.31 -11.18
N PRO A 106 -19.93 -1.53 -10.95
CA PRO A 106 -20.92 -0.76 -11.68
C PRO A 106 -21.02 0.68 -11.18
N ALA A 107 -20.62 0.99 -9.94
CA ALA A 107 -20.72 2.35 -9.41
C ALA A 107 -19.34 2.94 -9.12
N TRP A 108 -19.09 4.16 -9.60
CA TRP A 108 -17.90 4.95 -9.27
C TRP A 108 -18.23 6.44 -9.21
N THR A 109 -17.32 7.20 -8.59
CA THR A 109 -17.41 8.66 -8.47
C THR A 109 -16.17 9.27 -9.07
N GLU A 110 -16.36 10.23 -9.97
CA GLU A 110 -15.30 11.02 -10.58
C GLU A 110 -15.34 12.44 -10.04
N TYR A 111 -14.17 13.03 -9.85
CA TYR A 111 -14.01 14.41 -9.43
C TYR A 111 -13.14 15.12 -10.46
N GLU A 112 -13.63 16.19 -11.05
CA GLU A 112 -12.90 16.96 -12.09
C GLU A 112 -12.65 18.38 -11.60
N LEU A 113 -11.47 18.92 -11.87
CA LEU A 113 -11.18 20.32 -11.61
C LEU A 113 -11.93 21.22 -12.59
N LEU A 114 -12.74 22.14 -12.06
CA LEU A 114 -13.41 23.17 -12.88
C LEU A 114 -12.65 24.50 -12.86
N GLU A 115 -12.14 24.88 -11.69
CA GLU A 115 -11.49 26.18 -11.49
C GLU A 115 -10.53 26.17 -10.29
N ILE A 116 -9.38 26.82 -10.41
CA ILE A 116 -8.53 27.19 -9.26
C ILE A 116 -8.88 28.61 -8.83
N ILE A 117 -9.54 28.75 -7.69
CA ILE A 117 -9.98 30.03 -7.12
C ILE A 117 -8.80 30.72 -6.41
N SER A 118 -8.00 29.97 -5.65
CA SER A 118 -6.75 30.46 -5.06
C SER A 118 -5.71 29.37 -4.92
N LYS A 119 -4.44 29.77 -4.87
CA LYS A 119 -3.27 28.93 -4.63
C LYS A 119 -2.31 29.71 -3.75
N ASP A 120 -2.31 29.37 -2.46
CA ASP A 120 -1.62 30.13 -1.43
C ASP A 120 -0.48 29.31 -0.84
N ARG A 121 0.76 29.85 -0.86
CA ARG A 121 1.90 29.16 -0.26
C ARG A 121 1.81 29.21 1.26
N LYS A 122 1.44 28.10 1.89
CA LYS A 122 1.29 27.98 3.34
C LYS A 122 1.30 26.53 3.79
N ASP A 123 1.59 26.31 5.06
CA ASP A 123 1.36 25.01 5.70
C ASP A 123 -0.09 24.96 6.20
N SER A 124 -0.85 23.98 5.72
CA SER A 124 -2.22 23.79 6.17
C SER A 124 -2.25 23.29 7.62
N GLU A 125 -3.07 23.94 8.43
CA GLU A 125 -3.14 23.70 9.86
C GLU A 125 -4.09 22.54 10.21
N ASN A 126 -3.84 21.91 11.38
CA ASN A 126 -4.70 20.88 11.96
C ASN A 126 -4.96 19.67 11.04
N LEU A 127 -3.97 19.31 10.21
CA LEU A 127 -4.04 18.10 9.40
C LEU A 127 -3.91 16.85 10.29
N PRO A 128 -4.72 15.82 10.06
CA PRO A 128 -4.52 14.53 10.72
C PRO A 128 -3.21 13.89 10.25
N LEU A 129 -2.71 12.92 11.03
CA LEU A 129 -1.50 12.19 10.69
C LEU A 129 -1.71 11.24 9.49
N HIS A 130 -2.93 10.72 9.33
CA HIS A 130 -3.37 9.88 8.21
C HIS A 130 -4.90 9.87 8.11
N PHE A 131 -5.43 9.36 6.99
CA PHE A 131 -6.83 8.98 6.80
C PHE A 131 -7.03 7.46 6.69
N ILE A 132 -6.07 6.67 7.16
CA ILE A 132 -6.15 5.20 7.14
C ILE A 132 -7.15 4.74 8.22
N PRO A 133 -8.26 4.06 7.87
CA PRO A 133 -9.23 3.61 8.84
C PRO A 133 -8.68 2.50 9.75
N LYS A 134 -9.19 2.44 11.00
CA LYS A 134 -8.86 1.38 11.95
C LYS A 134 -9.10 -0.04 11.42
N SER A 135 -10.22 -0.24 10.74
CA SER A 135 -10.54 -1.51 10.08
C SER A 135 -9.53 -1.90 8.99
N TYR A 136 -8.76 -0.96 8.44
CA TYR A 136 -7.72 -1.25 7.47
C TYR A 136 -6.45 -1.74 8.16
N TYR A 137 -5.94 -1.01 9.16
CA TYR A 137 -4.66 -1.35 9.78
C TYR A 137 -4.73 -2.48 10.81
N GLU A 138 -5.86 -2.69 11.50
CA GLU A 138 -5.99 -3.81 12.45
C GLU A 138 -5.93 -5.19 11.77
N ASN A 139 -6.22 -5.25 10.48
CA ASN A 139 -6.07 -6.47 9.68
C ASN A 139 -4.61 -6.78 9.32
N VAL A 140 -3.69 -5.82 9.50
CA VAL A 140 -2.27 -6.00 9.24
C VAL A 140 -1.62 -6.67 10.45
N GLN A 141 -0.88 -7.76 10.22
CA GLN A 141 -0.20 -8.47 11.29
C GLN A 141 0.91 -7.62 11.93
N LEU A 142 0.94 -7.57 13.27
CA LEU A 142 2.03 -6.98 14.04
C LEU A 142 3.38 -7.67 13.75
N PRO A 143 4.51 -6.95 13.85
CA PRO A 143 5.83 -7.50 13.59
C PRO A 143 6.13 -8.73 14.44
N LYS A 144 6.64 -9.78 13.82
CA LYS A 144 7.17 -10.94 14.56
C LYS A 144 8.66 -10.75 14.81
N TYR A 145 9.01 -10.54 16.08
CA TYR A 145 10.38 -10.38 16.52
C TYR A 145 11.02 -11.73 16.86
N ARG A 146 12.23 -11.97 16.35
CA ARG A 146 13.06 -13.14 16.69
C ARG A 146 14.52 -12.70 16.84
N TYR A 147 15.29 -13.48 17.57
CA TYR A 147 16.73 -13.26 17.71
C TYR A 147 17.46 -14.59 17.90
N VAL A 148 18.78 -14.58 17.66
CA VAL A 148 19.70 -15.65 18.03
C VAL A 148 20.93 -15.04 18.68
N VAL A 149 21.42 -15.70 19.74
CA VAL A 149 22.63 -15.33 20.46
C VAL A 149 23.50 -16.59 20.56
N ASP A 150 24.73 -16.47 20.09
CA ASP A 150 25.80 -17.45 20.28
C ASP A 150 26.95 -16.75 21.00
N ALA A 151 27.17 -17.13 22.26
CA ALA A 151 28.19 -16.58 23.13
C ALA A 151 28.68 -17.67 24.11
N ASP A 152 29.97 -17.71 24.39
CA ASP A 152 30.55 -18.70 25.30
C ASP A 152 30.05 -18.54 26.75
N ASN A 153 29.81 -17.29 27.18
CA ASN A 153 29.34 -16.94 28.51
C ASN A 153 28.28 -15.82 28.43
N ASN A 154 27.45 -15.68 29.48
CA ASN A 154 26.50 -14.58 29.63
C ASN A 154 25.49 -14.40 28.48
N GLN A 155 25.20 -15.45 27.70
CA GLN A 155 24.17 -15.44 26.65
C GLN A 155 22.82 -14.90 27.19
N LYS A 156 22.37 -15.37 28.36
CA LYS A 156 21.11 -14.93 28.98
C LYS A 156 21.03 -13.41 29.20
N LEU A 157 22.14 -12.76 29.55
CA LEU A 157 22.19 -11.32 29.75
C LEU A 157 21.86 -10.57 28.45
N ILE A 158 22.44 -11.02 27.34
CA ILE A 158 22.21 -10.45 26.00
C ILE A 158 20.75 -10.69 25.59
N GLU A 159 20.24 -11.90 25.79
CA GLU A 159 18.84 -12.22 25.47
C GLU A 159 17.84 -11.39 26.28
N GLU A 160 18.11 -11.14 27.56
CA GLU A 160 17.28 -10.27 28.40
C GLU A 160 17.25 -8.82 27.91
N GLU A 161 18.37 -8.30 27.40
CA GLU A 161 18.41 -6.98 26.77
C GLU A 161 17.58 -6.93 25.48
N LEU A 162 17.75 -7.93 24.61
CA LEU A 162 17.02 -8.02 23.34
C LEU A 162 15.51 -8.12 23.57
N LYS A 163 15.05 -8.84 24.61
CA LYS A 163 13.63 -8.89 25.01
C LYS A 163 13.09 -7.54 25.48
N LYS A 164 13.93 -6.69 26.09
CA LYS A 164 13.53 -5.38 26.62
C LYS A 164 13.61 -4.27 25.57
N LYS A 165 14.50 -4.41 24.59
CA LYS A 165 14.80 -3.38 23.60
C LYS A 165 14.64 -3.92 22.19
N SER A 166 13.49 -3.62 21.59
CA SER A 166 13.30 -3.75 20.16
C SER A 166 13.80 -2.50 19.42
N PHE A 167 14.26 -2.67 18.19
CA PHE A 167 14.72 -1.58 17.32
C PHE A 167 13.57 -0.91 16.57
N ILE A 168 12.46 -1.63 16.40
CA ILE A 168 11.20 -1.12 15.86
C ILE A 168 10.08 -1.47 16.86
N PRO A 169 9.08 -0.60 17.09
CA PRO A 169 7.93 -0.94 17.91
C PRO A 169 7.21 -2.22 17.45
N LEU A 170 6.85 -3.07 18.40
CA LEU A 170 6.20 -4.36 18.11
C LEU A 170 4.68 -4.30 18.24
N ASP A 171 4.16 -3.22 18.84
CA ASP A 171 2.74 -2.93 19.05
C ASP A 171 2.19 -1.95 17.99
N PHE A 172 2.87 -1.80 16.85
CA PHE A 172 2.46 -0.95 15.73
C PHE A 172 2.22 -1.81 14.48
N HIS A 173 1.21 -1.42 13.69
CA HIS A 173 0.90 -1.97 12.37
C HIS A 173 1.73 -1.25 11.30
N TYR A 174 2.61 -1.98 10.62
CA TYR A 174 3.48 -1.43 9.58
C TYR A 174 2.82 -1.60 8.23
N MET A 175 2.63 -0.50 7.50
CA MET A 175 2.04 -0.50 6.17
C MET A 175 2.97 0.18 5.20
N LEU A 176 3.04 -0.38 3.99
CA LEU A 176 3.90 0.08 2.93
C LEU A 176 3.06 0.39 1.70
N TRP A 177 3.44 1.43 0.97
CA TRP A 177 2.83 1.77 -0.31
C TRP A 177 3.83 2.45 -1.22
N ARG A 178 3.53 2.47 -2.52
CA ARG A 178 4.26 3.31 -3.47
C ARG A 178 3.49 4.59 -3.66
N SER A 179 4.15 5.71 -3.42
CA SER A 179 3.61 7.03 -3.72
C SER A 179 3.68 7.32 -5.22
N GLU A 180 3.04 8.40 -5.65
CA GLU A 180 3.05 8.91 -7.04
C GLU A 180 4.48 9.17 -7.54
N ASP A 181 5.37 9.58 -6.64
CA ASP A 181 6.80 9.77 -6.91
C ASP A 181 7.59 8.45 -7.04
N LYS A 182 6.90 7.30 -6.96
CA LYS A 182 7.41 5.92 -7.05
C LYS A 182 8.27 5.48 -5.88
N PHE A 183 8.48 6.33 -4.87
CA PHE A 183 9.17 5.92 -3.66
C PHE A 183 8.30 4.97 -2.85
N LEU A 184 8.95 3.95 -2.27
CA LEU A 184 8.33 3.09 -1.27
C LEU A 184 8.24 3.88 0.03
N ARG A 185 7.04 4.03 0.58
CA ARG A 185 6.79 4.70 1.84
C ARG A 185 6.40 3.67 2.89
N CYS A 186 6.65 4.00 4.16
CA CYS A 186 6.21 3.22 5.30
C CYS A 186 5.64 4.12 6.39
N ILE A 187 4.55 3.66 6.99
CA ILE A 187 3.96 4.24 8.20
C ILE A 187 3.74 3.11 9.20
N ALA A 188 4.04 3.37 10.47
CA ALA A 188 3.68 2.48 11.57
C ALA A 188 2.56 3.13 12.38
N ILE A 189 1.46 2.41 12.60
CA ILE A 189 0.27 2.93 13.30
C ILE A 189 -0.03 2.07 14.51
N LYS A 190 -0.09 2.70 15.68
CA LYS A 190 -0.64 2.07 16.89
C LYS A 190 -2.11 2.43 17.05
N ASP A 191 -2.42 3.71 16.86
CA ASP A 191 -3.76 4.28 16.81
C ASP A 191 -3.69 5.64 16.08
N ASP A 192 -4.85 6.27 15.89
CA ASP A 192 -5.00 7.49 15.08
C ASP A 192 -4.16 8.70 15.57
N ASN A 193 -3.71 8.68 16.83
CA ASN A 193 -2.88 9.73 17.43
C ASN A 193 -1.42 9.31 17.63
N ASN A 194 -1.12 8.01 17.48
CA ASN A 194 0.20 7.44 17.73
C ASN A 194 0.72 6.75 16.48
N THR A 195 1.40 7.52 15.64
CA THR A 195 2.02 7.03 14.42
C THR A 195 3.51 7.36 14.34
N LEU A 196 4.21 6.58 13.52
CA LEU A 196 5.60 6.78 13.18
C LEU A 196 5.73 6.86 11.66
N GLY A 197 6.37 7.91 11.17
CA GLY A 197 6.40 8.24 9.75
C GLY A 197 5.28 9.21 9.35
N PRO A 198 4.95 9.31 8.05
CA PRO A 198 5.46 8.48 6.97
C PRO A 198 6.96 8.68 6.71
N CYS A 199 7.65 7.62 6.30
CA CYS A 199 9.07 7.64 5.95
C CYS A 199 9.29 7.06 4.56
N ILE A 200 10.35 7.50 3.89
CA ILE A 200 10.77 6.98 2.59
C ILE A 200 11.71 5.80 2.84
N ILE A 201 11.43 4.65 2.22
CA ILE A 201 12.32 3.50 2.20
C ILE A 201 13.18 3.57 0.95
N LYS A 202 14.48 3.83 1.15
CA LYS A 202 15.48 3.61 0.12
C LYS A 202 15.84 2.13 0.10
N ASN A 203 15.57 1.48 -1.04
CA ASN A 203 15.94 0.09 -1.28
C ASN A 203 17.24 0.04 -2.09
N GLU A 204 18.21 -0.73 -1.59
CA GLU A 204 19.42 -1.11 -2.32
C GLU A 204 19.40 -2.62 -2.53
N ASN A 205 19.38 -3.07 -3.79
CA ASN A 205 19.45 -4.50 -4.11
C ASN A 205 20.81 -5.06 -3.69
N LYS A 206 20.81 -6.29 -3.18
CA LYS A 206 22.02 -7.04 -2.82
C LYS A 206 21.98 -8.40 -3.48
N ALA A 207 23.14 -8.93 -3.82
CA ALA A 207 23.29 -10.34 -4.16
C ALA A 207 23.16 -11.20 -2.89
N PRO A 208 22.71 -12.46 -2.98
CA PRO A 208 22.62 -13.36 -1.84
C PRO A 208 23.95 -13.51 -1.06
N GLU A 209 25.08 -13.44 -1.77
CA GLU A 209 26.43 -13.58 -1.23
C GLU A 209 26.89 -12.36 -0.42
N GLU A 210 26.22 -11.21 -0.59
CA GLU A 210 26.47 -10.00 0.21
C GLU A 210 25.76 -10.03 1.57
N MET A 211 24.88 -11.02 1.81
CA MET A 211 24.20 -11.18 3.09
C MET A 211 25.15 -11.79 4.13
N PRO A 212 25.22 -11.21 5.34
CA PRO A 212 25.96 -11.78 6.45
C PRO A 212 25.68 -13.28 6.68
N GLU A 213 26.75 -14.07 6.73
CA GLU A 213 26.70 -15.51 7.01
C GLU A 213 26.01 -15.83 8.35
N SER A 214 26.09 -14.91 9.31
CA SER A 214 25.41 -14.98 10.61
C SER A 214 23.89 -15.15 10.49
N TYR A 215 23.29 -14.67 9.40
CA TYR A 215 21.84 -14.78 9.17
C TYR A 215 21.39 -16.23 8.94
N LYS A 216 22.30 -17.15 8.59
CA LYS A 216 21.99 -18.59 8.47
C LYS A 216 21.58 -19.24 9.79
N LEU A 217 21.97 -18.65 10.94
CA LEU A 217 21.55 -19.11 12.26
C LEU A 217 20.09 -18.76 12.59
N LEU A 218 19.49 -17.83 11.84
CA LEU A 218 18.10 -17.40 12.02
C LEU A 218 17.40 -17.29 10.65
N PRO A 219 17.20 -18.41 9.94
CA PRO A 219 16.67 -18.37 8.58
C PRO A 219 15.25 -17.78 8.53
N PRO A 220 14.87 -17.11 7.44
CA PRO A 220 13.50 -16.69 7.20
C PRO A 220 12.53 -17.88 7.26
N GLU A 221 11.32 -17.67 7.79
CA GLU A 221 10.34 -18.77 7.95
C GLU A 221 9.72 -19.22 6.63
N GLY A 222 9.81 -18.39 5.59
CA GLY A 222 9.20 -18.64 4.30
C GLY A 222 10.19 -18.51 3.15
N ASN A 223 9.67 -18.63 1.93
CA ASN A 223 10.50 -18.60 0.73
C ASN A 223 10.97 -17.17 0.45
N VAL A 224 12.27 -17.02 0.19
CA VAL A 224 12.88 -15.74 -0.17
C VAL A 224 13.07 -15.66 -1.68
N PHE A 225 12.75 -14.50 -2.25
CA PHE A 225 12.88 -14.22 -3.68
C PHE A 225 13.70 -12.96 -3.97
N GLY A 226 13.97 -12.13 -2.95
CA GLY A 226 14.73 -10.90 -3.11
C GLY A 226 15.56 -10.57 -1.88
N TYR A 227 16.66 -9.87 -2.12
CA TYR A 227 17.68 -9.53 -1.13
C TYR A 227 18.02 -8.05 -1.31
N GLY A 228 18.13 -7.32 -0.20
CA GLY A 228 18.49 -5.92 -0.27
C GLY A 228 18.78 -5.32 1.09
N LYS A 229 18.89 -4.00 1.11
CA LYS A 229 19.01 -3.19 2.32
C LYS A 229 17.98 -2.09 2.25
N TRP A 230 17.26 -1.91 3.35
CA TRP A 230 16.32 -0.81 3.53
C TRP A 230 16.92 0.22 4.46
N THR A 231 16.96 1.46 4.00
CA THR A 231 17.29 2.63 4.81
C THR A 231 16.05 3.50 4.90
N PHE A 232 15.68 3.87 6.13
CA PHE A 232 14.48 4.65 6.43
C PHE A 232 14.85 6.13 6.51
N LEU A 233 14.30 6.92 5.61
CA LEU A 233 14.54 8.35 5.45
C LEU A 233 13.30 9.15 5.86
N ASP A 234 13.47 10.39 6.29
CA ASP A 234 12.35 11.29 6.56
C ASP A 234 11.70 11.72 5.22
N GLU A 235 10.62 12.50 5.28
CA GLU A 235 9.97 13.02 4.08
C GLU A 235 10.86 13.93 3.22
N HIS A 236 11.99 14.41 3.76
CA HIS A 236 12.98 15.24 3.07
C HIS A 236 14.16 14.41 2.52
N GLY A 237 14.16 13.09 2.74
CA GLY A 237 15.23 12.19 2.32
C GLY A 237 16.44 12.16 3.24
N ASN A 238 16.38 12.77 4.42
CA ASN A 238 17.46 12.69 5.41
C ASN A 238 17.39 11.37 6.17
N GLU A 239 18.54 10.87 6.63
CA GLU A 239 18.59 9.71 7.51
C GLU A 239 17.85 10.02 8.81
N THR A 240 16.94 9.12 9.18
CA THR A 240 16.21 9.22 10.44
C THR A 240 16.93 8.44 11.53
N ASN A 241 16.46 8.57 12.77
CA ASN A 241 16.86 7.66 13.85
C ASN A 241 16.41 6.20 13.60
N TYR A 242 15.59 5.94 12.58
CA TYR A 242 15.26 4.57 12.18
C TYR A 242 16.49 3.93 11.53
N LEU A 243 16.79 2.73 12.01
CA LEU A 243 17.95 1.99 11.57
C LEU A 243 17.79 1.48 10.14
N SER A 244 18.91 1.32 9.44
CA SER A 244 18.95 0.46 8.25
C SER A 244 18.97 -1.02 8.64
N PHE A 245 18.35 -1.83 7.79
CA PHE A 245 18.23 -3.28 7.91
C PHE A 245 18.58 -3.95 6.59
N ASP A 246 19.23 -5.10 6.67
CA ASP A 246 19.24 -6.03 5.54
C ASP A 246 17.86 -6.67 5.43
N VAL A 247 17.38 -6.91 4.22
CA VAL A 247 16.01 -7.33 3.97
C VAL A 247 15.99 -8.55 3.05
N PHE A 248 15.24 -9.56 3.49
CA PHE A 248 14.84 -10.69 2.67
C PHE A 248 13.37 -10.50 2.30
N MET A 249 13.10 -10.29 1.00
CA MET A 249 11.75 -10.19 0.46
C MET A 249 11.26 -11.59 0.13
N GLY A 250 10.12 -11.97 0.70
CA GLY A 250 9.65 -13.34 0.61
C GLY A 250 8.15 -13.52 0.69
N ARG A 251 7.75 -14.77 0.72
CA ARG A 251 6.38 -15.20 0.98
C ARG A 251 6.31 -15.87 2.34
N SER A 252 5.31 -15.51 3.13
CA SER A 252 5.04 -16.12 4.43
C SER A 252 4.66 -17.59 4.26
N ALA A 253 5.10 -18.45 5.19
CA ALA A 253 4.82 -19.89 5.14
C ALA A 253 3.33 -20.25 5.15
N LYS A 254 2.46 -19.31 5.57
CA LYS A 254 1.00 -19.49 5.64
C LYS A 254 0.26 -19.00 4.38
N SER A 255 0.97 -18.40 3.43
CA SER A 255 0.36 -17.81 2.24
C SER A 255 -0.18 -18.87 1.30
N ARG A 256 -1.51 -18.86 1.09
CA ARG A 256 -2.21 -19.73 0.12
C ARG A 256 -2.31 -19.10 -1.27
N ASN A 257 -1.78 -17.88 -1.47
CA ASN A 257 -1.86 -17.20 -2.76
C ASN A 257 -1.01 -17.93 -3.81
N VAL A 258 -1.59 -18.12 -4.98
CA VAL A 258 -0.89 -18.69 -6.14
C VAL A 258 0.07 -17.64 -6.73
N ASP A 259 -0.26 -16.35 -6.60
CA ASP A 259 0.50 -15.22 -7.15
C ASP A 259 1.87 -15.02 -6.48
N LEU A 260 2.94 -15.07 -7.28
CA LEU A 260 4.36 -15.03 -6.86
C LEU A 260 4.81 -13.72 -6.19
N THR A 261 3.90 -12.83 -5.82
CA THR A 261 4.23 -11.56 -5.17
C THR A 261 4.69 -11.79 -3.72
N PRO A 262 5.81 -11.15 -3.30
CA PRO A 262 6.22 -11.14 -1.90
C PRO A 262 5.13 -10.53 -1.01
N ASP A 263 4.85 -11.16 0.13
CA ASP A 263 3.85 -10.70 1.11
C ASP A 263 4.42 -10.43 2.51
N VAL A 264 5.72 -10.69 2.69
CA VAL A 264 6.47 -10.40 3.91
C VAL A 264 7.86 -9.87 3.58
N ALA A 265 8.30 -8.87 4.35
CA ALA A 265 9.70 -8.46 4.41
C ALA A 265 10.28 -8.92 5.75
N TYR A 266 11.41 -9.62 5.70
CA TYR A 266 12.16 -9.97 6.89
C TYR A 266 13.33 -9.00 7.04
N LEU A 267 13.26 -8.12 8.04
CA LEU A 267 14.29 -7.14 8.37
C LEU A 267 15.31 -7.76 9.33
N TYR A 268 16.59 -7.74 8.98
CA TYR A 268 17.68 -8.32 9.74
C TYR A 268 18.70 -7.27 10.15
N LYS A 269 19.32 -7.54 11.30
CA LYS A 269 20.48 -6.78 11.76
C LYS A 269 21.46 -7.68 12.51
N ASP A 270 22.69 -7.69 12.04
CA ASP A 270 23.82 -8.27 12.77
C ASP A 270 24.30 -7.28 13.84
N LEU A 271 24.31 -7.72 15.09
CA LEU A 271 24.69 -6.95 16.28
C LEU A 271 25.93 -7.55 16.96
N SER A 272 26.59 -8.50 16.30
CA SER A 272 27.70 -9.26 16.88
C SER A 272 28.82 -8.33 17.33
N GLU A 273 29.23 -7.37 16.51
CA GLU A 273 30.27 -6.39 16.88
C GLU A 273 29.85 -5.51 18.07
N TYR A 274 28.60 -5.04 18.08
CA TYR A 274 28.08 -4.25 19.19
C TYR A 274 28.18 -5.01 20.51
N TYR A 275 27.73 -6.27 20.54
CA TYR A 275 27.75 -7.08 21.77
C TYR A 275 29.14 -7.62 22.12
N LYS A 276 30.03 -7.85 21.15
CA LYS A 276 31.46 -8.12 21.40
C LYS A 276 32.11 -6.96 22.14
N ASN A 277 31.83 -5.72 21.72
CA ASN A 277 32.38 -4.53 22.35
C ASN A 277 31.75 -4.24 23.72
N LYS A 278 30.44 -4.45 23.84
CA LYS A 278 29.71 -4.22 25.10
C LYS A 278 30.02 -5.27 26.17
N TYR A 279 30.20 -6.53 25.77
CA TYR A 279 30.51 -7.65 26.66
C TYR A 279 31.75 -8.43 26.19
N PRO A 280 32.97 -7.86 26.28
CA PRO A 280 34.18 -8.53 25.78
C PRO A 280 34.47 -9.88 26.43
N GLN A 281 34.02 -10.08 27.66
CA GLN A 281 34.21 -11.31 28.44
C GLN A 281 33.17 -12.40 28.12
N ALA A 282 32.11 -12.08 27.37
CA ALA A 282 31.06 -13.03 27.05
C ALA A 282 31.44 -14.01 25.93
N GLY A 283 32.57 -13.80 25.23
CA GLY A 283 32.95 -14.66 24.10
C GLY A 283 31.88 -14.66 23.01
N VAL A 284 31.31 -13.49 22.71
CA VAL A 284 30.21 -13.35 21.73
C VAL A 284 30.71 -13.75 20.35
N LYS A 285 30.09 -14.75 19.74
CA LYS A 285 30.34 -15.18 18.36
C LYS A 285 29.37 -14.50 17.41
N THR A 286 28.07 -14.61 17.70
CA THR A 286 27.00 -14.08 16.85
C THR A 286 25.84 -13.55 17.66
N VAL A 287 25.32 -12.38 17.28
CA VAL A 287 24.03 -11.86 17.75
C VAL A 287 23.28 -11.30 16.56
N VAL A 288 22.13 -11.87 16.23
CA VAL A 288 21.30 -11.44 15.11
C VAL A 288 19.87 -11.25 15.57
N VAL A 289 19.24 -10.20 15.09
CA VAL A 289 17.81 -9.95 15.28
C VAL A 289 17.09 -9.96 13.93
N SER A 290 15.83 -10.38 13.93
CA SER A 290 14.95 -10.33 12.76
C SER A 290 13.55 -9.85 13.12
N TYR A 291 12.92 -9.14 12.19
CA TYR A 291 11.51 -8.74 12.23
C TYR A 291 10.82 -9.20 10.96
N ALA A 292 9.71 -9.92 11.07
CA ALA A 292 8.84 -10.17 9.92
C ALA A 292 7.70 -9.16 9.91
N ILE A 293 7.61 -8.34 8.86
CA ILE A 293 6.54 -7.35 8.66
C ILE A 293 5.75 -7.69 7.39
N SER A 294 4.43 -7.46 7.42
CA SER A 294 3.59 -7.64 6.24
C SER A 294 3.85 -6.51 5.24
N ILE A 295 3.82 -6.86 3.95
CA ILE A 295 3.95 -5.90 2.83
C ILE A 295 2.80 -6.05 1.84
N LYS A 296 1.66 -6.61 2.29
CA LYS A 296 0.44 -6.70 1.50
C LYS A 296 -0.30 -5.38 1.45
#